data_AF-A0A1V3PYR6-F1
#
_entry.id   AF-A0A1V3PYR6-F1
#
_cell.length_a   1.000
_cell.length_b   1.000
_cell.length_c   1.000
_cell.angle_alpha   90.00
_cell.angle_beta   90.00
_cell.angle_gamma   90.00
#
_symmetry.space_group_name_H-M   'P 1'
#
loop_
_entity.id
_entity.type
_entity.pdbx_description
1 polymer ?
#
loop_
_entity_poly.entity_id
_entity_poly.type
_entity_poly.pdbx_seq_one_letter_code
_entity_poly.pdbx_strand_id
1 'polypeptide(L)'
;MKYGTLPVEMLGGRATTIVKINGSDTRFDIDTGGFFNAMSRANALALGLKLRPAPFGFRISGVGGAAGVEFTQVRDFGILGTTFHNVAFIVGGTDTGYGLLGANLLDLADLEIDLAHGKLTLFKADHCSKLALAYWTKGGNYNVADIVSVDNPGDRRTFLDVTINGKQVRALLDSGAFATVLSRGAAERIGINLDAPGVKAGMRSIGVGAKAVRTWTVRIDSFSVGTETIQHSQMQVIDGGMGDGRTDMLLGVDFLLAHHMFIANSQRKVYFTYNGGRVFTFADAPGDSDKPDAGSAADGSGAKPVSAPDYALRGEAHLSRGESKAAVADLDQAIRLAPDQAAYYFSHARALMADKQPDAALADLDKSISLDAKNTDALLMRAELRLAHKDRTGAAADVTAANALVSAGSTQARAIAGLYIRLDQPARALPLLDDWIRVHGQDAMLGAALNTRCWARGLGNQMLKEALRDCRKAIKRDGENPDYLDSLGLVQLRLGHFAESIKAYEQALAQKPHVAWSRYGLGLAKIRSGQTDAGKADLAAARALDPEIEARAARYGLTAAGP
;
A
#
# COMPACT_ATOMS: atom_id res chain seq x y z
N MET A 1 -25.16 16.91 17.36
CA MET A 1 -24.79 17.99 16.42
C MET A 1 -23.63 17.52 15.55
N LYS A 2 -23.66 17.81 14.24
CA LYS A 2 -22.58 17.49 13.30
C LYS A 2 -21.48 18.55 13.39
N TYR A 3 -20.24 18.16 13.68
CA TYR A 3 -19.09 19.06 13.65
C TYR A 3 -18.65 19.36 12.21
N GLY A 4 -18.65 18.33 11.35
CA GLY A 4 -18.29 18.46 9.94
C GLY A 4 -18.11 17.10 9.28
N THR A 5 -18.10 17.08 7.94
CA THR A 5 -17.81 15.89 7.13
C THR A 5 -16.53 16.12 6.34
N LEU A 6 -15.62 15.15 6.43
CA LEU A 6 -14.47 15.03 5.55
C LEU A 6 -14.87 14.24 4.30
N PRO A 7 -14.56 14.74 3.10
CA PRO A 7 -14.56 13.91 1.91
C PRO A 7 -13.45 12.87 2.03
N VAL A 8 -13.73 11.63 1.64
CA VAL A 8 -12.79 10.51 1.71
C VAL A 8 -12.59 9.94 0.32
N GLU A 9 -11.41 10.19 -0.24
CA GLU A 9 -10.96 9.66 -1.53
C GLU A 9 -10.35 8.27 -1.32
N MET A 10 -10.77 7.30 -2.14
CA MET A 10 -10.25 5.93 -2.08
C MET A 10 -9.14 5.74 -3.12
N LEU A 11 -7.89 5.94 -2.69
CA LEU A 11 -6.71 5.90 -3.56
C LEU A 11 -5.87 4.68 -3.25
N GLY A 12 -5.69 3.80 -4.23
CA GLY A 12 -4.92 2.56 -4.05
C GLY A 12 -5.44 1.67 -2.91
N GLY A 13 -6.75 1.69 -2.66
CA GLY A 13 -7.41 0.96 -1.56
C GLY A 13 -7.16 1.54 -0.16
N ARG A 14 -6.71 2.79 -0.05
CA ARG A 14 -6.58 3.54 1.21
C ARG A 14 -7.64 4.61 1.30
N ALA A 15 -8.17 4.81 2.50
CA ALA A 15 -9.08 5.92 2.81
C ALA A 15 -8.25 7.18 3.07
N THR A 16 -8.36 8.19 2.20
CA THR A 16 -7.52 9.39 2.27
C THR A 16 -8.32 10.68 2.28
N THR A 17 -7.74 11.74 2.84
CA THR A 17 -8.30 13.09 2.80
C THR A 17 -7.19 14.12 2.62
N ILE A 18 -7.54 15.29 2.09
CA ILE A 18 -6.68 16.46 2.08
C ILE A 18 -6.81 17.21 3.42
N VAL A 19 -5.67 17.60 3.98
CA VAL A 19 -5.53 18.52 5.12
C VAL A 19 -4.55 19.62 4.76
N LYS A 20 -4.49 20.70 5.54
CA LYS A 20 -3.50 21.77 5.35
C LYS A 20 -2.38 21.64 6.39
N ILE A 21 -1.15 21.49 5.94
CA ILE A 21 0.05 21.55 6.78
C ILE A 21 0.76 22.88 6.51
N ASN A 22 0.73 23.79 7.48
CA ASN A 22 1.29 25.14 7.36
C ASN A 22 0.81 25.90 6.09
N GLY A 23 -0.44 25.68 5.69
CA GLY A 23 -1.05 26.28 4.50
C GLY A 23 -0.94 25.45 3.21
N SER A 24 -0.12 24.39 3.20
CA SER A 24 0.03 23.49 2.05
C SER A 24 -0.96 22.34 2.09
N ASP A 25 -1.71 22.14 1.00
CA ASP A 25 -2.60 20.99 0.85
C ASP A 25 -1.78 19.69 0.79
N THR A 26 -2.07 18.79 1.71
CA THR A 26 -1.32 17.55 1.91
C THR A 26 -2.29 16.40 2.12
N ARG A 27 -2.07 15.30 1.42
CA ARG A 27 -2.89 14.10 1.56
C ARG A 27 -2.42 13.24 2.72
N PHE A 28 -3.39 12.77 3.51
CA PHE A 28 -3.17 11.85 4.60
C PHE A 28 -4.15 10.67 4.50
N ASP A 29 -3.67 9.49 4.89
CA ASP A 29 -4.53 8.35 5.19
C ASP A 29 -5.29 8.63 6.49
N ILE A 30 -6.57 8.26 6.51
CA ILE A 30 -7.37 8.24 7.72
C ILE A 30 -7.07 6.92 8.41
N ASP A 31 -6.51 6.95 9.61
CA ASP A 31 -6.06 5.77 10.33
C ASP A 31 -6.67 5.72 11.74
N THR A 32 -7.83 5.06 11.86
CA THR A 32 -8.49 4.84 13.17
C THR A 32 -7.72 3.88 14.08
N GLY A 33 -6.83 3.03 13.52
CA GLY A 33 -5.99 2.09 14.27
C GLY A 33 -4.69 2.71 14.80
N GLY A 34 -4.25 3.79 14.17
CA GLY A 34 -3.12 4.62 14.59
C GLY A 34 -3.46 5.44 15.83
N PHE A 35 -2.70 5.28 16.91
CA PHE A 35 -2.94 6.00 18.15
C PHE A 35 -2.63 7.52 18.06
N PHE A 36 -1.82 7.92 17.08
CA PHE A 36 -1.34 9.29 16.94
C PHE A 36 -1.09 9.65 15.48
N ASN A 37 -1.24 10.94 15.16
CA ASN A 37 -0.87 11.47 13.85
C ASN A 37 0.61 11.18 13.55
N ALA A 38 0.88 10.64 12.36
CA ALA A 38 2.22 10.25 11.97
C ALA A 38 2.53 10.64 10.52
N MET A 39 3.80 10.75 10.18
CA MET A 39 4.25 10.86 8.80
C MET A 39 5.67 10.30 8.64
N SER A 40 6.06 9.97 7.42
CA SER A 40 7.44 9.56 7.15
C SER A 40 8.41 10.72 7.34
N ARG A 41 9.69 10.39 7.57
CA ARG A 41 10.75 11.39 7.63
C ARG A 41 10.88 12.17 6.33
N ALA A 42 10.70 11.51 5.18
CA ALA A 42 10.73 12.15 3.87
C ALA A 42 9.61 13.19 3.74
N ASN A 43 8.37 12.85 4.13
CA ASN A 43 7.23 13.77 4.09
C ASN A 43 7.44 14.99 5.00
N ALA A 44 7.93 14.77 6.23
CA ALA A 44 8.20 15.88 7.14
C ALA A 44 9.27 16.85 6.60
N LEU A 45 10.34 16.32 6.01
CA LEU A 45 11.41 17.13 5.40
C LEU A 45 10.91 17.87 4.14
N ALA A 46 10.10 17.22 3.32
CA ALA A 46 9.48 17.83 2.14
C ALA A 46 8.57 19.02 2.50
N LEU A 47 7.88 18.92 3.64
CA LEU A 47 7.05 19.99 4.20
C LEU A 47 7.84 21.06 4.99
N GLY A 48 9.18 20.96 5.01
CA GLY A 48 10.05 21.90 5.73
C GLY A 48 9.89 21.87 7.25
N LEU A 49 9.37 20.76 7.81
CA LEU A 49 9.10 20.64 9.24
C LEU A 49 10.38 20.39 10.03
N LYS A 50 10.49 21.03 11.20
CA LYS A 50 11.63 20.85 12.11
C LYS A 50 11.45 19.57 12.92
N LEU A 51 12.41 18.65 12.81
CA LEU A 51 12.42 17.39 13.54
C LEU A 51 13.13 17.56 14.89
N ARG A 52 12.59 16.91 15.92
CA ARG A 52 13.19 16.81 17.26
C ARG A 52 13.32 15.33 17.61
N PRO A 53 14.41 14.93 18.30
CA PRO A 53 14.55 13.56 18.74
C PRO A 53 13.41 13.17 19.68
N ALA A 54 12.94 11.93 19.58
CA ALA A 54 12.04 11.37 20.57
C ALA A 54 12.76 11.14 21.92
N PRO A 55 12.02 11.10 23.04
CA PRO A 55 12.57 10.68 24.33
C PRO A 55 13.29 9.34 24.20
N PHE A 56 14.36 9.15 24.98
CA PHE A 56 15.14 7.92 24.96
C PHE A 56 14.25 6.70 25.18
N GLY A 57 14.39 5.70 24.32
CA GLY A 57 13.62 4.45 24.37
C GLY A 57 12.22 4.53 23.75
N PHE A 58 11.74 5.71 23.34
CA PHE A 58 10.45 5.84 22.69
C PHE A 58 10.49 5.27 21.26
N ARG A 59 9.58 4.34 20.98
CA ARG A 59 9.43 3.66 19.68
C ARG A 59 7.96 3.53 19.35
N ILE A 60 7.65 3.48 18.06
CA ILE A 60 6.33 3.04 17.59
C ILE A 60 6.42 1.58 17.18
N SER A 61 5.35 0.84 17.40
CA SER A 61 5.24 -0.58 17.06
C SER A 61 4.00 -0.79 16.21
N GLY A 62 4.09 -1.72 15.27
CA GLY A 62 2.97 -2.13 14.43
C GLY A 62 3.30 -3.45 13.73
N VAL A 63 2.57 -3.73 12.65
CA VAL A 63 2.92 -4.81 11.73
C VAL A 63 4.35 -4.61 11.20
N GLY A 64 5.17 -5.66 11.26
CA GLY A 64 6.59 -5.59 10.89
C GLY A 64 7.55 -5.22 12.03
N GLY A 65 7.05 -5.02 13.25
CA GLY A 65 7.84 -4.74 14.44
C GLY A 65 7.89 -3.26 14.83
N ALA A 66 8.95 -2.85 15.52
CA ALA A 66 9.09 -1.51 16.08
C ALA A 66 10.09 -0.63 15.32
N ALA A 67 9.77 0.64 15.16
CA ALA A 67 10.62 1.67 14.55
C ALA A 67 10.95 2.79 15.54
N GLY A 68 12.16 3.32 15.44
CA GLY A 68 12.55 4.57 16.09
C GLY A 68 11.87 5.75 15.42
N VAL A 69 11.60 6.80 16.21
CA VAL A 69 10.86 7.98 15.74
C VAL A 69 11.48 9.27 16.21
N GLU A 70 11.06 10.33 15.56
CA GLU A 70 11.24 11.72 15.90
C GLU A 70 9.87 12.35 16.12
N PHE A 71 9.85 13.60 16.58
CA PHE A 71 8.65 14.40 16.68
C PHE A 71 8.79 15.67 15.86
N THR A 72 7.66 16.17 15.40
CA THR A 72 7.55 17.53 14.88
C THR A 72 6.28 18.20 15.40
N GLN A 73 6.26 19.53 15.29
CA GLN A 73 5.09 20.35 15.58
C GLN A 73 4.71 21.08 14.30
N VAL A 74 3.51 20.80 13.81
CA VAL A 74 2.87 21.55 12.73
C VAL A 74 2.28 22.82 13.34
N ARG A 75 2.72 23.99 12.84
CA ARG A 75 2.29 25.28 13.39
C ARG A 75 0.82 25.50 13.12
N ASP A 76 0.39 25.28 11.88
CA ASP A 76 -1.00 25.46 11.44
C ASP A 76 -1.47 24.17 10.76
N PHE A 77 -2.40 23.46 11.40
CA PHE A 77 -3.00 22.23 10.90
C PHE A 77 -4.47 22.48 10.57
N GLY A 78 -4.79 22.55 9.28
CA GLY A 78 -6.15 22.81 8.79
C GLY A 78 -6.90 21.53 8.46
N ILE A 79 -8.08 21.34 9.05
CA ILE A 79 -8.98 20.21 8.76
C ILE A 79 -10.43 20.65 9.03
N LEU A 80 -11.41 20.17 8.25
CA LEU A 80 -12.83 20.52 8.42
C LEU A 80 -13.11 22.03 8.47
N GLY A 81 -12.40 22.81 7.65
CA GLY A 81 -12.52 24.28 7.64
C GLY A 81 -12.04 24.97 8.93
N THR A 82 -11.41 24.24 9.85
CA THR A 82 -10.85 24.74 11.11
C THR A 82 -9.33 24.63 11.07
N THR A 83 -8.63 25.57 11.71
CA THR A 83 -7.18 25.52 11.87
C THR A 83 -6.84 25.30 13.34
N PHE A 84 -6.11 24.23 13.62
CA PHE A 84 -5.51 23.93 14.92
C PHE A 84 -4.07 24.39 14.92
N HIS A 85 -3.60 24.93 16.06
CA HIS A 85 -2.23 25.40 16.20
C HIS A 85 -1.37 24.43 17.00
N ASN A 86 -0.10 24.31 16.60
CA ASN A 86 0.93 23.51 17.29
C ASN A 86 0.57 22.02 17.45
N VAL A 87 -0.01 21.43 16.41
CA VAL A 87 -0.38 20.00 16.39
C VAL A 87 0.88 19.15 16.28
N ALA A 88 1.06 18.23 17.22
CA ALA A 88 2.21 17.31 17.21
C ALA A 88 1.99 16.15 16.23
N PHE A 89 3.10 15.73 15.60
CA PHE A 89 3.16 14.55 14.75
C PHE A 89 4.35 13.69 15.14
N ILE A 90 4.16 12.38 15.11
CA ILE A 90 5.25 11.41 15.13
C ILE A 90 5.86 11.37 13.71
N VAL A 91 7.18 11.33 13.63
CA VAL A 91 7.91 11.24 12.37
C VAL A 91 8.77 9.98 12.37
N GLY A 92 8.52 9.07 11.45
CA GLY A 92 9.28 7.82 11.33
C GLY A 92 8.42 6.63 10.92
N GLY A 93 8.97 5.43 11.12
CA GLY A 93 8.37 4.20 10.59
C GLY A 93 8.65 4.01 9.10
N THR A 94 8.04 2.97 8.53
CA THR A 94 8.04 2.74 7.09
C THR A 94 7.19 3.79 6.38
N ASP A 95 7.71 4.31 5.28
CA ASP A 95 6.98 5.24 4.45
C ASP A 95 6.01 4.53 3.53
N THR A 96 4.73 4.74 3.82
CA THR A 96 3.62 4.17 3.08
C THR A 96 3.06 5.13 2.03
N GLY A 97 3.72 6.26 1.77
CA GLY A 97 3.36 7.28 0.78
C GLY A 97 2.76 8.52 1.41
N TYR A 98 1.66 8.38 2.15
CA TYR A 98 0.98 9.47 2.84
C TYR A 98 1.27 9.47 4.34
N GLY A 99 1.03 10.61 5.00
CA GLY A 99 0.97 10.62 6.46
C GLY A 99 -0.33 9.99 6.98
N LEU A 100 -0.41 9.71 8.27
CA LEU A 100 -1.56 9.09 8.93
C LEU A 100 -2.23 10.10 9.88
N LEU A 101 -3.54 10.25 9.80
CA LEU A 101 -4.35 10.93 10.82
C LEU A 101 -4.83 9.90 11.83
N GLY A 102 -4.37 10.02 13.06
CA GLY A 102 -4.62 9.05 14.11
C GLY A 102 -5.80 9.38 15.02
N ALA A 103 -6.08 8.46 15.94
CA ALA A 103 -7.13 8.55 16.95
C ALA A 103 -7.01 9.79 17.85
N ASN A 104 -5.81 10.37 18.04
CA ASN A 104 -5.64 11.61 18.80
C ASN A 104 -6.41 12.81 18.20
N LEU A 105 -6.79 12.73 16.93
CA LEU A 105 -7.68 13.68 16.26
C LEU A 105 -9.05 13.07 15.98
N LEU A 106 -9.10 11.82 15.50
CA LEU A 106 -10.33 11.17 15.04
C LEU A 106 -11.28 10.76 16.19
N ASP A 107 -10.75 10.54 17.39
CA ASP A 107 -11.53 10.12 18.57
C ASP A 107 -11.92 11.29 19.51
N LEU A 108 -11.83 12.53 19.03
CA LEU A 108 -12.28 13.70 19.82
C LEU A 108 -13.81 13.82 19.89
N ALA A 109 -14.52 13.02 19.11
CA ALA A 109 -15.95 13.08 18.88
C ALA A 109 -16.51 11.68 18.60
N ASP A 110 -17.84 11.54 18.60
CA ASP A 110 -18.45 10.35 18.00
C ASP A 110 -18.22 10.38 16.48
N LEU A 111 -18.02 9.23 15.85
CA LEU A 111 -17.47 9.13 14.50
C LEU A 111 -18.38 8.29 13.60
N GLU A 112 -18.83 8.86 12.48
CA GLU A 112 -19.50 8.13 11.41
C GLU A 112 -18.52 7.87 10.26
N ILE A 113 -18.46 6.61 9.83
CA ILE A 113 -17.62 6.11 8.75
C ILE A 113 -18.54 5.57 7.65
N ASP A 114 -18.55 6.22 6.50
CA ASP A 114 -19.30 5.83 5.31
C ASP A 114 -18.37 5.90 4.08
N LEU A 115 -17.42 4.98 4.04
CA LEU A 115 -16.41 4.94 2.98
C LEU A 115 -17.03 4.62 1.61
N ALA A 116 -18.14 3.88 1.59
CA ALA A 116 -18.88 3.56 0.36
C ALA A 116 -19.39 4.81 -0.37
N HIS A 117 -19.66 5.89 0.38
CA HIS A 117 -20.05 7.20 -0.17
C HIS A 117 -18.97 8.27 0.02
N GLY A 118 -17.74 7.85 0.35
CA GLY A 118 -16.57 8.72 0.51
C GLY A 118 -16.73 9.78 1.60
N LYS A 119 -17.28 9.39 2.76
CA LYS A 119 -17.59 10.33 3.85
C LYS A 119 -17.11 9.83 5.19
N LEU A 120 -16.56 10.75 5.98
CA LEU A 120 -16.29 10.57 7.39
C LEU A 120 -16.82 11.78 8.15
N THR A 121 -17.68 11.59 9.14
CA THR A 121 -18.37 12.69 9.82
C THR A 121 -18.14 12.64 11.32
N LEU A 122 -17.73 13.78 11.89
CA LEU A 122 -17.56 13.93 13.34
C LEU A 122 -18.83 14.50 13.98
N PHE A 123 -19.23 13.94 15.12
CA PHE A 123 -20.44 14.29 15.85
C PHE A 123 -20.19 14.60 17.32
N LYS A 124 -20.92 15.60 17.82
CA LYS A 124 -21.20 15.76 19.24
C LYS A 124 -22.51 15.05 19.56
N ALA A 125 -22.47 13.92 20.26
CA ALA A 125 -23.66 13.41 20.93
C ALA A 125 -24.00 14.31 22.12
N ASP A 126 -25.27 14.70 22.21
CA ASP A 126 -25.78 15.50 23.31
C ASP A 126 -27.13 14.93 23.74
N HIS A 127 -27.23 14.52 25.01
CA HIS A 127 -28.40 13.84 25.55
C HIS A 127 -28.86 12.58 24.77
N CYS A 128 -27.95 11.87 24.10
CA CYS A 128 -28.28 10.72 23.26
C CYS A 128 -28.18 9.34 23.95
N SER A 129 -27.95 9.26 25.26
CA SER A 129 -27.53 8.00 25.93
C SER A 129 -28.49 6.81 25.81
N LYS A 130 -29.77 7.05 25.47
CA LYS A 130 -30.80 6.00 25.31
C LYS A 130 -31.25 5.79 23.86
N LEU A 131 -30.66 6.49 22.90
CA LEU A 131 -31.06 6.45 21.49
C LEU A 131 -30.09 5.58 20.69
N ALA A 132 -30.64 4.72 19.83
CA ALA A 132 -29.84 4.09 18.78
C ALA A 132 -29.38 5.16 17.79
N LEU A 133 -28.07 5.19 17.49
CA LEU A 133 -27.46 6.20 16.63
C LEU A 133 -27.30 5.75 15.17
N ALA A 134 -27.94 4.64 14.80
CA ALA A 134 -28.08 4.16 13.41
C ALA A 134 -29.09 4.99 12.59
N TYR A 135 -28.96 6.32 12.62
CA TYR A 135 -30.02 7.23 12.18
C TYR A 135 -30.32 7.16 10.67
N TRP A 136 -29.37 6.71 9.85
CA TRP A 136 -29.55 6.55 8.40
C TRP A 136 -30.54 5.43 8.02
N THR A 137 -30.82 4.51 8.95
CA THR A 137 -31.72 3.37 8.71
C THR A 137 -33.20 3.73 8.77
N LYS A 138 -33.57 4.94 9.23
CA LYS A 138 -34.97 5.38 9.40
C LYS A 138 -35.85 4.38 10.19
N GLY A 139 -35.26 3.67 11.15
CA GLY A 139 -35.95 2.64 11.95
C GLY A 139 -35.92 1.23 11.34
N GLY A 140 -35.16 1.02 10.26
CA GLY A 140 -34.86 -0.29 9.71
C GLY A 140 -33.85 -1.09 10.55
N ASN A 141 -33.43 -2.24 10.02
CA ASN A 141 -32.49 -3.13 10.68
C ASN A 141 -31.07 -2.54 10.70
N TYR A 142 -30.40 -2.67 11.84
CA TYR A 142 -28.99 -2.36 12.03
C TYR A 142 -28.36 -3.37 12.96
N ASN A 143 -27.04 -3.48 12.87
CA ASN A 143 -26.23 -4.23 13.80
C ASN A 143 -25.67 -3.33 14.90
N VAL A 144 -25.45 -3.92 16.07
CA VAL A 144 -24.82 -3.23 17.20
C VAL A 144 -23.75 -4.12 17.83
N ALA A 145 -22.60 -3.53 18.13
CA ALA A 145 -21.52 -4.16 18.88
C ALA A 145 -21.09 -3.25 20.05
N ASP A 146 -20.68 -3.85 21.15
CA ASP A 146 -20.15 -3.11 22.31
C ASP A 146 -18.66 -2.83 22.11
N ILE A 147 -18.24 -1.61 22.45
CA ILE A 147 -16.83 -1.21 22.45
C ILE A 147 -16.16 -1.77 23.70
N VAL A 148 -15.08 -2.53 23.50
CA VAL A 148 -14.31 -3.20 24.56
C VAL A 148 -13.44 -2.19 25.33
N SER A 149 -13.40 -2.31 26.66
CA SER A 149 -12.53 -1.47 27.51
C SER A 149 -11.08 -1.91 27.38
N VAL A 150 -10.19 -0.93 27.34
CA VAL A 150 -8.75 -1.16 27.43
C VAL A 150 -8.22 -0.66 28.78
N ASP A 151 -7.22 -1.35 29.33
CA ASP A 151 -6.65 -1.05 30.65
C ASP A 151 -5.96 0.31 30.70
N ASN A 152 -5.54 0.83 29.55
CA ASN A 152 -4.95 2.16 29.43
C ASN A 152 -6.04 3.18 29.04
N PRO A 153 -6.48 4.06 29.95
CA PRO A 153 -7.50 5.08 29.65
C PRO A 153 -7.04 6.14 28.63
N GLY A 154 -5.74 6.20 28.33
CA GLY A 154 -5.20 7.05 27.26
C GLY A 154 -5.28 6.41 25.86
N ASP A 155 -5.55 5.10 25.76
CA ASP A 155 -5.76 4.43 24.49
C ASP A 155 -7.23 4.50 24.11
N ARG A 156 -7.49 5.30 23.09
CA ARG A 156 -8.82 5.72 22.66
C ARG A 156 -9.30 5.03 21.37
N ARG A 157 -8.54 4.04 20.92
CA ARG A 157 -8.88 3.28 19.72
C ARG A 157 -10.09 2.39 19.98
N THR A 158 -10.85 2.10 18.92
CA THR A 158 -12.10 1.33 19.02
C THR A 158 -11.84 -0.17 18.89
N PHE A 159 -11.99 -0.91 19.99
CA PHE A 159 -11.86 -2.36 20.04
C PHE A 159 -13.22 -3.04 20.10
N LEU A 160 -13.36 -4.14 19.38
CA LEU A 160 -14.55 -4.99 19.35
C LEU A 160 -14.14 -6.44 19.66
N ASP A 161 -14.97 -7.14 20.42
CA ASP A 161 -14.86 -8.59 20.50
C ASP A 161 -15.57 -9.21 19.28
N VAL A 162 -14.85 -10.04 18.54
CA VAL A 162 -15.37 -10.76 17.38
C VAL A 162 -15.20 -12.26 17.57
N THR A 163 -16.02 -13.05 16.91
CA THR A 163 -15.99 -14.51 17.01
C THR A 163 -15.64 -15.10 15.66
N ILE A 164 -14.63 -15.96 15.60
CA ILE A 164 -14.22 -16.71 14.41
C ILE A 164 -14.37 -18.20 14.72
N ASN A 165 -15.17 -18.91 13.93
CA ASN A 165 -15.48 -20.34 14.15
C ASN A 165 -15.86 -20.66 15.61
N GLY A 166 -16.70 -19.81 16.22
CA GLY A 166 -17.14 -19.96 17.61
C GLY A 166 -16.13 -19.54 18.70
N LYS A 167 -14.93 -19.05 18.33
CA LYS A 167 -13.91 -18.62 19.28
C LYS A 167 -13.67 -17.11 19.23
N GLN A 168 -13.58 -16.49 20.39
CA GLN A 168 -13.45 -15.05 20.52
C GLN A 168 -12.01 -14.58 20.25
N VAL A 169 -11.87 -13.47 19.52
CA VAL A 169 -10.63 -12.72 19.34
C VAL A 169 -10.92 -11.21 19.46
N ARG A 170 -9.92 -10.42 19.83
CA ARG A 170 -10.06 -8.98 19.95
C ARG A 170 -9.66 -8.27 18.65
N ALA A 171 -10.61 -7.59 18.03
CA ALA A 171 -10.40 -6.81 16.83
C ALA A 171 -10.26 -5.30 17.12
N LEU A 172 -9.40 -4.64 16.37
CA LEU A 172 -9.26 -3.19 16.31
C LEU A 172 -9.87 -2.67 15.00
N LEU A 173 -10.74 -1.67 15.05
CA LEU A 173 -11.18 -0.96 13.83
C LEU A 173 -10.04 -0.10 13.29
N ASP A 174 -9.58 -0.41 12.08
CA ASP A 174 -8.36 0.16 11.53
C ASP A 174 -8.55 0.54 10.05
N SER A 175 -8.93 1.78 9.80
CA SER A 175 -9.01 2.33 8.43
C SER A 175 -7.65 2.56 7.76
N GLY A 176 -6.55 2.49 8.52
CA GLY A 176 -5.18 2.50 7.99
C GLY A 176 -4.73 1.13 7.47
N ALA A 177 -5.39 0.05 7.91
CA ALA A 177 -5.16 -1.28 7.42
C ALA A 177 -5.84 -1.50 6.05
N PHE A 178 -5.02 -1.73 5.02
CA PHE A 178 -5.48 -2.03 3.67
C PHE A 178 -6.44 -3.22 3.61
N ALA A 179 -6.22 -4.23 4.45
CA ALA A 179 -7.03 -5.44 4.50
C ALA A 179 -7.31 -5.85 5.95
N THR A 180 -8.39 -6.58 6.14
CA THR A 180 -8.71 -7.24 7.40
C THR A 180 -7.75 -8.41 7.62
N VAL A 181 -7.06 -8.40 8.75
CA VAL A 181 -5.98 -9.35 9.04
C VAL A 181 -6.04 -9.90 10.46
N LEU A 182 -5.79 -11.20 10.60
CA LEU A 182 -5.61 -11.90 11.88
C LEU A 182 -4.12 -12.12 12.14
N SER A 183 -3.68 -11.93 13.38
CA SER A 183 -2.31 -12.28 13.78
C SER A 183 -2.11 -13.80 13.79
N ARG A 184 -0.91 -14.26 13.45
CA ARG A 184 -0.55 -15.69 13.52
C ARG A 184 -0.84 -16.30 14.89
N GLY A 185 -0.46 -15.60 15.96
CA GLY A 185 -0.69 -16.10 17.33
C GLY A 185 -2.17 -16.26 17.67
N ALA A 186 -3.02 -15.36 17.20
CA ALA A 186 -4.47 -15.50 17.36
C ALA A 186 -5.02 -16.65 16.51
N ALA A 187 -4.59 -16.77 15.25
CA ALA A 187 -4.97 -17.86 14.35
C ALA A 187 -4.67 -19.23 14.97
N GLU A 188 -3.44 -19.43 15.47
CA GLU A 188 -3.02 -20.66 16.14
C GLU A 188 -3.85 -20.91 17.41
N ARG A 189 -4.10 -19.87 18.23
CA ARG A 189 -4.92 -19.98 19.45
C ARG A 189 -6.36 -20.39 19.17
N ILE A 190 -6.94 -19.95 18.06
CA ILE A 190 -8.29 -20.36 17.65
C ILE A 190 -8.30 -21.65 16.81
N GLY A 191 -7.15 -22.24 16.51
CA GLY A 191 -7.04 -23.54 15.83
C GLY A 191 -7.04 -23.47 14.31
N ILE A 192 -6.71 -22.31 13.72
CA ILE A 192 -6.45 -22.19 12.29
C ILE A 192 -5.04 -22.73 12.00
N ASN A 193 -4.95 -23.79 11.21
CA ASN A 193 -3.69 -24.38 10.77
C ASN A 193 -3.23 -23.74 9.45
N LEU A 194 -2.11 -23.01 9.48
CA LEU A 194 -1.54 -22.33 8.30
C LEU A 194 -0.86 -23.28 7.30
N ASP A 195 -0.62 -24.52 7.69
CA ASP A 195 -0.05 -25.56 6.82
C ASP A 195 -1.15 -26.48 6.25
N ALA A 196 -2.43 -26.18 6.51
CA ALA A 196 -3.54 -26.99 6.03
C ALA A 196 -3.71 -26.90 4.50
N PRO A 197 -4.21 -27.97 3.85
CA PRO A 197 -4.57 -27.92 2.44
C PRO A 197 -5.55 -26.78 2.14
N GLY A 198 -5.27 -26.00 1.09
CA GLY A 198 -6.11 -24.88 0.68
C GLY A 198 -5.72 -23.52 1.28
N VAL A 199 -4.79 -23.48 2.24
CA VAL A 199 -4.13 -22.24 2.65
C VAL A 199 -3.22 -21.77 1.51
N LYS A 200 -3.34 -20.50 1.14
CA LYS A 200 -2.58 -19.90 0.04
C LYS A 200 -1.62 -18.86 0.61
N ALA A 201 -0.38 -18.88 0.14
CA ALA A 201 0.58 -17.84 0.49
C ALA A 201 0.16 -16.51 -0.16
N GLY A 202 0.04 -15.46 0.65
CA GLY A 202 -0.32 -14.13 0.20
C GLY A 202 0.90 -13.24 -0.09
N MET A 203 0.63 -12.02 -0.55
CA MET A 203 1.67 -11.00 -0.72
C MET A 203 2.23 -10.56 0.63
N ARG A 204 3.53 -10.25 0.70
CA ARG A 204 4.11 -9.72 1.94
C ARG A 204 3.41 -8.41 2.33
N SER A 205 3.04 -8.30 3.60
CA SER A 205 2.44 -7.10 4.15
C SER A 205 3.51 -6.22 4.81
N ILE A 206 3.28 -4.92 4.79
CA ILE A 206 4.15 -3.91 5.38
C ILE A 206 3.28 -3.02 6.26
N GLY A 207 3.80 -2.67 7.43
CA GLY A 207 3.20 -1.65 8.28
C GLY A 207 4.27 -0.71 8.82
N VAL A 208 4.01 -0.16 9.99
CA VAL A 208 4.89 0.80 10.69
C VAL A 208 6.30 0.24 10.92
N GLY A 209 6.43 -1.07 11.15
CA GLY A 209 7.68 -1.70 11.50
C GLY A 209 8.65 -1.87 10.32
N ALA A 210 9.92 -2.07 10.66
CA ALA A 210 11.03 -2.13 9.72
C ALA A 210 11.12 -3.42 8.90
N LYS A 211 10.12 -4.32 8.94
CA LYS A 211 10.15 -5.62 8.27
C LYS A 211 8.85 -5.86 7.52
N ALA A 212 8.96 -6.35 6.28
CA ALA A 212 7.81 -6.94 5.61
C ALA A 212 7.50 -8.31 6.25
N VAL A 213 6.22 -8.60 6.50
CA VAL A 213 5.75 -9.87 7.08
C VAL A 213 5.13 -10.76 6.01
N ARG A 214 5.20 -12.08 6.19
CA ARG A 214 4.48 -13.01 5.32
C ARG A 214 2.99 -12.96 5.62
N THR A 215 2.18 -13.31 4.64
CA THR A 215 0.74 -13.42 4.80
C THR A 215 0.24 -14.73 4.23
N TRP A 216 -0.91 -15.18 4.70
CA TRP A 216 -1.63 -16.36 4.22
C TRP A 216 -3.10 -16.01 4.08
N THR A 217 -3.75 -16.58 3.08
CA THR A 217 -5.21 -16.59 2.97
C THR A 217 -5.73 -17.91 3.51
N VAL A 218 -6.65 -17.83 4.47
CA VAL A 218 -7.30 -18.99 5.10
C VAL A 218 -8.81 -18.93 4.90
N ARG A 219 -9.47 -20.07 4.89
CA ARG A 219 -10.94 -20.15 4.93
C ARG A 219 -11.41 -20.17 6.39
N ILE A 220 -12.55 -19.53 6.63
CA ILE A 220 -13.25 -19.56 7.91
C ILE A 220 -14.71 -19.94 7.66
N ASP A 221 -15.28 -20.69 8.59
CA ASP A 221 -16.68 -21.12 8.49
C ASP A 221 -17.62 -20.00 8.92
N SER A 222 -17.28 -19.28 9.99
CA SER A 222 -18.08 -18.17 10.48
C SER A 222 -17.23 -17.04 11.06
N PHE A 223 -17.64 -15.81 10.81
CA PHE A 223 -17.17 -14.60 11.49
C PHE A 223 -18.38 -13.84 12.05
N SER A 224 -18.34 -13.42 13.31
CA SER A 224 -19.41 -12.64 13.93
C SER A 224 -18.87 -11.41 14.66
N VAL A 225 -19.56 -10.29 14.51
CA VAL A 225 -19.29 -9.04 15.22
C VAL A 225 -20.61 -8.42 15.65
N GLY A 226 -20.79 -8.23 16.95
CA GLY A 226 -22.09 -7.80 17.48
C GLY A 226 -23.20 -8.76 17.08
N THR A 227 -24.22 -8.25 16.40
CA THR A 227 -25.36 -9.02 15.89
C THR A 227 -25.18 -9.55 14.47
N GLU A 228 -24.09 -9.19 13.78
CA GLU A 228 -23.80 -9.67 12.43
C GLU A 228 -23.09 -11.02 12.45
N THR A 229 -23.41 -11.89 11.50
CA THR A 229 -22.65 -13.11 11.23
C THR A 229 -22.48 -13.31 9.73
N ILE A 230 -21.23 -13.50 9.32
CA ILE A 230 -20.77 -13.80 7.96
C ILE A 230 -20.35 -15.27 7.94
N GLN A 231 -20.80 -16.02 6.93
CA GLN A 231 -20.49 -17.43 6.78
C GLN A 231 -19.53 -17.64 5.60
N HIS A 232 -18.78 -18.74 5.63
CA HIS A 232 -17.99 -19.29 4.52
C HIS A 232 -17.03 -18.30 3.84
N SER A 233 -16.41 -17.42 4.62
CA SER A 233 -15.52 -16.38 4.09
C SER A 233 -14.04 -16.81 4.06
N GLN A 234 -13.21 -15.93 3.53
CA GLN A 234 -11.75 -16.04 3.59
C GLN A 234 -11.20 -14.86 4.37
N MET A 235 -10.07 -15.06 5.03
CA MET A 235 -9.40 -14.04 5.85
C MET A 235 -7.90 -14.10 5.63
N GLN A 236 -7.23 -12.95 5.73
CA GLN A 236 -5.78 -12.93 5.74
C GLN A 236 -5.24 -13.17 7.15
N VAL A 237 -4.18 -13.96 7.26
CA VAL A 237 -3.36 -14.13 8.46
C VAL A 237 -1.98 -13.55 8.18
N ILE A 238 -1.42 -12.79 9.13
CA ILE A 238 -0.08 -12.21 9.02
C ILE A 238 0.92 -12.89 9.96
N ASP A 239 2.18 -12.99 9.53
CA ASP A 239 3.27 -13.57 10.31
C ASP A 239 3.75 -12.59 11.38
N GLY A 240 3.26 -12.78 12.61
CA GLY A 240 3.56 -11.93 13.76
C GLY A 240 2.30 -11.35 14.40
N GLY A 241 2.49 -10.31 15.22
CA GLY A 241 1.41 -9.57 15.88
C GLY A 241 1.30 -8.12 15.42
N MET A 242 0.34 -7.40 15.97
CA MET A 242 0.04 -6.00 15.59
C MET A 242 0.91 -4.95 16.32
N GLY A 243 1.93 -5.38 17.06
CA GLY A 243 2.91 -4.49 17.71
C GLY A 243 2.54 -3.98 19.11
N ASP A 244 1.29 -4.14 19.56
CA ASP A 244 0.83 -3.70 20.89
C ASP A 244 0.58 -4.83 21.90
N GLY A 245 0.79 -6.08 21.48
CA GLY A 245 0.68 -7.27 22.33
C GLY A 245 -0.73 -7.67 22.76
N ARG A 246 -1.77 -6.95 22.31
CA ARG A 246 -3.16 -7.15 22.76
C ARG A 246 -4.18 -7.20 21.62
N THR A 247 -3.82 -6.69 20.45
CA THR A 247 -4.66 -6.74 19.27
C THR A 247 -4.44 -8.06 18.55
N ASP A 248 -5.50 -8.86 18.44
CA ASP A 248 -5.46 -10.13 17.72
C ASP A 248 -5.72 -9.94 16.23
N MET A 249 -6.57 -8.98 15.88
CA MET A 249 -7.11 -8.77 14.54
C MET A 249 -7.27 -7.28 14.21
N LEU A 250 -7.05 -6.89 12.95
CA LEU A 250 -7.41 -5.57 12.43
C LEU A 250 -8.63 -5.75 11.51
N LEU A 251 -9.68 -4.96 11.71
CA LEU A 251 -10.80 -4.82 10.76
C LEU A 251 -10.47 -3.65 9.84
N GLY A 252 -10.02 -4.00 8.64
CA GLY A 252 -9.45 -3.07 7.67
C GLY A 252 -10.47 -2.36 6.79
N VAL A 253 -9.94 -1.61 5.82
CA VAL A 253 -10.73 -0.85 4.83
C VAL A 253 -11.70 -1.74 4.04
N ASP A 254 -11.37 -3.00 3.77
CA ASP A 254 -12.29 -3.96 3.14
C ASP A 254 -13.55 -4.21 3.96
N PHE A 255 -13.43 -4.35 5.28
CA PHE A 255 -14.56 -4.45 6.17
C PHE A 255 -15.30 -3.11 6.26
N LEU A 256 -14.57 -2.00 6.42
CA LEU A 256 -15.18 -0.67 6.57
C LEU A 256 -15.89 -0.17 5.30
N LEU A 257 -15.44 -0.55 4.10
CA LEU A 257 -16.11 -0.22 2.84
C LEU A 257 -17.43 -0.99 2.66
N ALA A 258 -17.51 -2.19 3.22
CA ALA A 258 -18.71 -3.00 3.18
C ALA A 258 -19.78 -2.53 4.19
N HIS A 259 -19.46 -1.56 5.06
CA HIS A 259 -20.35 -1.13 6.13
C HIS A 259 -20.50 0.40 6.21
N HIS A 260 -21.68 0.84 6.67
CA HIS A 260 -21.89 2.20 7.17
C HIS A 260 -21.88 2.11 8.68
N MET A 261 -20.95 2.78 9.35
CA MET A 261 -20.71 2.63 10.78
C MET A 261 -20.81 3.95 11.54
N PHE A 262 -21.29 3.89 12.77
CA PHE A 262 -21.28 4.98 13.73
C PHE A 262 -20.70 4.50 15.05
N ILE A 263 -19.53 5.03 15.40
CA ILE A 263 -18.81 4.80 16.65
C ILE A 263 -19.32 5.82 17.66
N ALA A 264 -20.19 5.35 18.56
CA ALA A 264 -20.78 6.14 19.64
C ALA A 264 -19.93 5.98 20.91
N ASN A 265 -18.84 6.72 21.00
CA ASN A 265 -17.92 6.71 22.15
C ASN A 265 -18.66 7.03 23.45
N SER A 266 -19.60 7.98 23.40
CA SER A 266 -20.45 8.36 24.53
C SER A 266 -21.32 7.20 25.08
N GLN A 267 -21.67 6.22 24.24
CA GLN A 267 -22.49 5.06 24.62
C GLN A 267 -21.67 3.76 24.72
N ARG A 268 -20.39 3.80 24.33
CA ARG A 268 -19.53 2.63 24.16
C ARG A 268 -20.11 1.57 23.21
N LYS A 269 -20.71 2.02 22.11
CA LYS A 269 -21.34 1.16 21.12
C LYS A 269 -20.92 1.54 19.71
N VAL A 270 -20.93 0.55 18.82
CA VAL A 270 -20.82 0.75 17.38
C VAL A 270 -22.12 0.29 16.75
N TYR A 271 -22.77 1.18 16.01
CA TYR A 271 -23.96 0.89 15.22
C TYR A 271 -23.55 0.78 13.76
N PHE A 272 -24.02 -0.22 13.03
CA PHE A 272 -23.61 -0.38 11.64
C PHE A 272 -24.62 -1.12 10.78
N THR A 273 -24.59 -0.87 9.47
CA THR A 273 -25.32 -1.63 8.46
C THR A 273 -24.36 -2.18 7.42
N TYR A 274 -24.70 -3.32 6.85
CA TYR A 274 -24.01 -3.86 5.68
C TYR A 274 -24.53 -3.17 4.42
N ASN A 275 -23.61 -2.52 3.69
CA ASN A 275 -23.88 -1.71 2.49
C ASN A 275 -23.83 -2.51 1.19
N GLY A 276 -23.51 -3.81 1.26
CA GLY A 276 -23.30 -4.66 0.10
C GLY A 276 -21.85 -4.70 -0.39
N GLY A 277 -21.53 -5.75 -1.13
CA GLY A 277 -20.17 -6.05 -1.61
C GLY A 277 -19.44 -7.03 -0.68
N ARG A 278 -18.46 -7.75 -1.21
CA ARG A 278 -17.79 -8.82 -0.45
C ARG A 278 -17.06 -8.25 0.79
N VAL A 279 -17.23 -8.91 1.93
CA VAL A 279 -16.42 -8.66 3.12
C VAL A 279 -15.13 -9.49 3.02
N PHE A 280 -14.00 -8.91 3.44
CA PHE A 280 -12.65 -9.51 3.31
C PHE A 280 -12.21 -9.75 1.86
N THR A 281 -12.35 -8.73 1.01
CA THR A 281 -12.08 -8.78 -0.44
C THR A 281 -10.63 -9.10 -0.79
N PHE A 282 -9.67 -8.83 0.10
CA PHE A 282 -8.24 -8.97 -0.18
C PHE A 282 -7.68 -10.37 0.14
N ALA A 283 -8.47 -11.26 0.74
CA ALA A 283 -8.13 -12.68 0.86
C ALA A 283 -8.34 -13.38 -0.51
N ASP A 284 -7.26 -13.52 -1.30
CA ASP A 284 -7.20 -14.07 -2.67
C ASP A 284 -8.36 -13.77 -3.63
N ALA A 285 -8.24 -12.69 -4.41
CA ALA A 285 -9.11 -12.47 -5.56
C ALA A 285 -8.34 -12.41 -6.89
N PRO A 286 -8.15 -13.54 -7.60
CA PRO A 286 -8.44 -13.62 -9.02
C PRO A 286 -9.95 -13.79 -9.17
N GLY A 287 -10.58 -12.94 -9.99
CA GLY A 287 -12.03 -12.85 -10.10
C GLY A 287 -12.68 -14.17 -10.46
N ASP A 288 -13.69 -14.56 -9.68
CA ASP A 288 -14.78 -15.40 -10.16
C ASP A 288 -16.01 -15.25 -9.27
N SER A 289 -17.09 -14.79 -9.92
CA SER A 289 -18.46 -15.33 -9.93
C SER A 289 -19.22 -15.78 -8.66
N ASP A 290 -18.62 -15.85 -7.48
CA ASP A 290 -19.37 -16.21 -6.27
C ASP A 290 -19.96 -14.96 -5.61
N LYS A 291 -21.30 -14.93 -5.52
CA LYS A 291 -22.04 -13.94 -4.75
C LYS A 291 -21.45 -13.88 -3.33
N PRO A 292 -21.28 -12.68 -2.74
CA PRO A 292 -20.82 -12.60 -1.36
C PRO A 292 -21.81 -13.32 -0.43
N ASP A 293 -21.32 -14.26 0.39
CA ASP A 293 -22.05 -14.98 1.46
C ASP A 293 -22.40 -14.07 2.66
N ALA A 294 -22.65 -12.79 2.41
CA ALA A 294 -22.90 -11.81 3.45
C ALA A 294 -24.41 -11.65 3.67
N GLY A 295 -24.78 -11.54 4.95
CA GLY A 295 -26.15 -11.50 5.45
C GLY A 295 -27.01 -10.40 4.85
N SER A 296 -28.29 -10.39 5.23
CA SER A 296 -29.32 -9.48 4.71
C SER A 296 -28.79 -8.05 4.65
N ALA A 297 -28.55 -7.54 3.44
CA ALA A 297 -28.32 -6.11 3.24
C ALA A 297 -29.47 -5.36 3.93
N ALA A 298 -29.14 -4.35 4.73
CA ALA A 298 -30.16 -3.43 5.17
C ALA A 298 -30.71 -2.73 3.91
N ASP A 299 -32.01 -2.45 3.87
CA ASP A 299 -32.61 -1.57 2.85
C ASP A 299 -32.05 -0.15 3.05
N GLY A 300 -30.80 0.04 2.63
CA GLY A 300 -30.05 1.27 2.79
C GLY A 300 -30.58 2.30 1.81
N SER A 301 -31.53 3.12 2.25
CA SER A 301 -31.85 4.38 1.60
C SER A 301 -30.74 5.40 1.91
N GLY A 302 -29.55 5.20 1.36
CA GLY A 302 -28.48 6.20 1.34
C GLY A 302 -28.82 7.30 0.32
N ALA A 303 -28.50 8.55 0.63
CA ALA A 303 -28.75 9.67 -0.29
C ALA A 303 -28.09 9.38 -1.65
N LYS A 304 -28.90 9.34 -2.73
CA LYS A 304 -28.37 9.16 -4.09
C LYS A 304 -27.31 10.24 -4.36
N PRO A 305 -26.15 9.91 -4.97
CA PRO A 305 -25.20 10.94 -5.40
C PRO A 305 -25.90 11.99 -6.25
N VAL A 306 -25.72 13.25 -5.90
CA VAL A 306 -26.37 14.39 -6.57
C VAL A 306 -25.37 15.32 -7.23
N SER A 307 -24.09 15.25 -6.89
CA SER A 307 -23.04 16.13 -7.38
C SER A 307 -21.90 15.36 -8.06
N ALA A 308 -21.13 16.02 -8.92
CA ALA A 308 -19.97 15.40 -9.56
C ALA A 308 -18.96 14.82 -8.54
N PRO A 309 -18.63 15.51 -7.43
CA PRO A 309 -17.82 14.94 -6.35
C PRO A 309 -18.43 13.69 -5.72
N ASP A 310 -19.74 13.67 -5.42
CA ASP A 310 -20.38 12.48 -4.82
C ASP A 310 -20.25 11.25 -5.74
N TYR A 311 -20.44 11.44 -7.06
CA TYR A 311 -20.25 10.38 -8.04
C TYR A 311 -18.79 9.92 -8.10
N ALA A 312 -17.83 10.84 -8.13
CA ALA A 312 -16.40 10.49 -8.16
C ALA A 312 -15.98 9.68 -6.93
N LEU A 313 -16.36 10.13 -5.73
CA LEU A 313 -16.04 9.45 -4.48
C LEU A 313 -16.68 8.06 -4.40
N ARG A 314 -17.94 7.91 -4.84
CA ARG A 314 -18.59 6.60 -4.91
C ARG A 314 -17.92 5.68 -5.94
N GLY A 315 -17.51 6.23 -7.08
CA GLY A 315 -16.78 5.48 -8.10
C GLY A 315 -15.43 4.95 -7.59
N GLU A 316 -14.69 5.74 -6.81
CA GLU A 316 -13.44 5.29 -6.18
C GLU A 316 -13.67 4.22 -5.11
N ALA A 317 -14.77 4.31 -4.36
CA ALA A 317 -15.17 3.28 -3.40
C ALA A 317 -15.58 1.97 -4.11
N HIS A 318 -16.32 2.04 -5.23
CA HIS A 318 -16.60 0.89 -6.09
C HIS A 318 -15.30 0.25 -6.61
N LEU A 319 -14.35 1.06 -7.09
CA LEU A 319 -13.07 0.58 -7.57
C LEU A 319 -12.29 -0.16 -6.47
N SER A 320 -12.30 0.37 -5.25
CA SER A 320 -11.62 -0.26 -4.10
C SER A 320 -12.29 -1.55 -3.63
N ARG A 321 -13.60 -1.73 -3.91
CA ARG A 321 -14.33 -2.99 -3.72
C ARG A 321 -14.16 -3.98 -4.88
N GLY A 322 -13.42 -3.61 -5.92
CA GLY A 322 -13.23 -4.44 -7.13
C GLY A 322 -14.40 -4.36 -8.12
N GLU A 323 -15.34 -3.45 -7.93
CA GLU A 323 -16.53 -3.27 -8.75
C GLU A 323 -16.23 -2.31 -9.92
N SER A 324 -15.27 -2.69 -10.79
CA SER A 324 -14.70 -1.83 -11.85
C SER A 324 -15.75 -1.19 -12.77
N LYS A 325 -16.76 -1.96 -13.19
CA LYS A 325 -17.84 -1.45 -14.07
C LYS A 325 -18.73 -0.41 -13.40
N ALA A 326 -19.03 -0.60 -12.11
CA ALA A 326 -19.80 0.38 -11.35
C ALA A 326 -18.97 1.66 -11.14
N ALA A 327 -17.66 1.50 -10.90
CA ALA A 327 -16.73 2.62 -10.80
C ALA A 327 -16.68 3.46 -12.10
N VAL A 328 -16.54 2.80 -13.26
CA VAL A 328 -16.59 3.45 -14.59
C VAL A 328 -17.90 4.23 -14.75
N ALA A 329 -19.04 3.58 -14.48
CA ALA A 329 -20.35 4.22 -14.65
C ALA A 329 -20.54 5.47 -13.78
N ASP A 330 -20.01 5.47 -12.55
CA ASP A 330 -20.06 6.64 -11.67
C ASP A 330 -19.11 7.75 -12.10
N LEU A 331 -17.89 7.39 -12.51
CA LEU A 331 -16.90 8.35 -12.96
C LEU A 331 -17.31 9.00 -14.29
N ASP A 332 -18.05 8.29 -15.15
CA ASP A 332 -18.73 8.86 -16.32
C ASP A 332 -19.75 9.95 -15.92
N GLN A 333 -20.50 9.76 -14.83
CA GLN A 333 -21.41 10.80 -14.33
C GLN A 333 -20.63 12.00 -13.81
N ALA A 334 -19.54 11.77 -13.06
CA ALA A 334 -18.70 12.82 -12.52
C ALA A 334 -18.09 13.68 -13.64
N ILE A 335 -17.52 13.04 -14.66
CA ILE A 335 -16.94 13.72 -15.84
C ILE A 335 -18.02 14.48 -16.61
N ARG A 336 -19.22 13.92 -16.78
CA ARG A 336 -20.30 14.63 -17.48
C ARG A 336 -20.75 15.89 -16.74
N LEU A 337 -20.81 15.83 -15.42
CA LEU A 337 -21.25 16.94 -14.58
C LEU A 337 -20.16 18.02 -14.42
N ALA A 338 -18.88 17.64 -14.46
CA ALA A 338 -17.75 18.58 -14.45
C ALA A 338 -16.58 18.06 -15.31
N PRO A 339 -16.57 18.38 -16.62
CA PRO A 339 -15.62 17.83 -17.60
C PRO A 339 -14.23 18.49 -17.61
N ASP A 340 -14.00 19.48 -16.74
CA ASP A 340 -12.75 20.21 -16.59
C ASP A 340 -11.93 19.75 -15.38
N GLN A 341 -12.40 18.73 -14.66
CA GLN A 341 -11.75 18.23 -13.44
C GLN A 341 -10.76 17.11 -13.76
N ALA A 342 -9.46 17.42 -13.73
CA ALA A 342 -8.37 16.48 -14.01
C ALA A 342 -8.45 15.18 -13.18
N ALA A 343 -8.78 15.30 -11.90
CA ALA A 343 -8.88 14.17 -10.98
C ALA A 343 -9.91 13.12 -11.42
N TYR A 344 -11.02 13.54 -12.06
CA TYR A 344 -12.05 12.60 -12.49
C TYR A 344 -11.57 11.73 -13.64
N TYR A 345 -10.82 12.29 -14.59
CA TYR A 345 -10.18 11.52 -15.66
C TYR A 345 -9.12 10.57 -15.11
N PHE A 346 -8.33 10.99 -14.11
CA PHE A 346 -7.36 10.09 -13.48
C PHE A 346 -8.03 8.92 -12.77
N SER A 347 -9.06 9.18 -11.94
CA SER A 347 -9.81 8.12 -11.28
C SER A 347 -10.53 7.22 -12.30
N HIS A 348 -11.04 7.79 -13.39
CA HIS A 348 -11.65 7.02 -14.48
C HIS A 348 -10.65 6.13 -15.21
N ALA A 349 -9.45 6.62 -15.53
CA ALA A 349 -8.38 5.82 -16.10
C ALA A 349 -8.00 4.63 -15.19
N ARG A 350 -8.00 4.82 -13.87
CA ARG A 350 -7.79 3.71 -12.91
C ARG A 350 -8.92 2.68 -12.99
N ALA A 351 -10.17 3.13 -13.07
CA ALA A 351 -11.32 2.25 -13.20
C ALA A 351 -11.31 1.49 -14.54
N LEU A 352 -10.98 2.15 -15.64
CA LEU A 352 -10.82 1.55 -16.97
C LEU A 352 -9.69 0.52 -16.99
N MET A 353 -8.55 0.78 -16.34
CA MET A 353 -7.48 -0.21 -16.20
C MET A 353 -7.94 -1.45 -15.43
N ALA A 354 -8.68 -1.28 -14.33
CA ALA A 354 -9.26 -2.40 -13.60
C ALA A 354 -10.31 -3.15 -14.43
N ASP A 355 -11.05 -2.44 -15.30
CA ASP A 355 -11.99 -3.01 -16.26
C ASP A 355 -11.33 -3.54 -17.55
N LYS A 356 -9.99 -3.60 -17.59
CA LYS A 356 -9.18 -4.13 -18.71
C LYS A 356 -9.33 -3.34 -20.02
N GLN A 357 -9.46 -2.02 -19.93
CA GLN A 357 -9.58 -1.09 -21.06
C GLN A 357 -8.39 -0.10 -21.12
N PRO A 358 -7.16 -0.57 -21.43
CA PRO A 358 -5.95 0.24 -21.33
C PRO A 358 -5.87 1.40 -22.34
N ASP A 359 -6.40 1.23 -23.56
CA ASP A 359 -6.37 2.29 -24.57
C ASP A 359 -7.27 3.48 -24.18
N ALA A 360 -8.45 3.19 -23.62
CA ALA A 360 -9.35 4.22 -23.09
C ALA A 360 -8.73 4.91 -21.86
N ALA A 361 -8.09 4.13 -20.97
CA ALA A 361 -7.36 4.70 -19.83
C ALA A 361 -6.22 5.63 -20.29
N LEU A 362 -5.52 5.29 -21.37
CA LEU A 362 -4.45 6.14 -21.93
C LEU A 362 -4.99 7.50 -22.39
N ALA A 363 -6.15 7.52 -23.06
CA ALA A 363 -6.82 8.76 -23.47
C ALA A 363 -7.25 9.63 -22.27
N ASP A 364 -7.77 9.00 -21.22
CA ASP A 364 -8.14 9.71 -19.99
C ASP A 364 -6.92 10.24 -19.23
N LEU A 365 -5.80 9.52 -19.23
CA LEU A 365 -4.54 10.02 -18.68
C LEU A 365 -4.03 11.22 -19.48
N ASP A 366 -4.11 11.17 -20.81
CA ASP A 366 -3.77 12.33 -21.66
C ASP A 366 -4.66 13.54 -21.31
N LYS A 367 -5.96 13.33 -21.13
CA LYS A 367 -6.89 14.40 -20.74
C LYS A 367 -6.60 14.93 -19.33
N SER A 368 -6.40 14.05 -18.34
CA SER A 368 -6.01 14.42 -16.98
C SER A 368 -4.75 15.28 -16.97
N ILE A 369 -3.71 14.87 -17.69
CA ILE A 369 -2.42 15.58 -17.73
C ILE A 369 -2.53 16.90 -18.51
N SER A 370 -3.43 16.99 -19.49
CA SER A 370 -3.72 18.25 -20.18
C SER A 370 -4.41 19.29 -19.29
N LEU A 371 -5.22 18.83 -18.33
CA LEU A 371 -5.92 19.67 -17.36
C LEU A 371 -5.03 20.02 -16.15
N ASP A 372 -4.24 19.05 -15.69
CA ASP A 372 -3.24 19.24 -14.64
C ASP A 372 -1.93 18.51 -14.98
N ALA A 373 -0.98 19.26 -15.54
CA ALA A 373 0.33 18.74 -15.89
C ALA A 373 1.20 18.35 -14.67
N LYS A 374 0.77 18.67 -13.44
CA LYS A 374 1.48 18.35 -12.20
C LYS A 374 0.95 17.10 -11.50
N ASN A 375 -0.06 16.43 -12.06
CA ASN A 375 -0.55 15.16 -11.54
C ASN A 375 0.50 14.06 -11.75
N THR A 376 1.33 13.85 -10.73
CA THR A 376 2.46 12.91 -10.76
C THR A 376 1.98 11.47 -10.89
N ASP A 377 0.86 11.12 -10.25
CA ASP A 377 0.32 9.76 -10.31
C ASP A 377 -0.22 9.44 -11.72
N ALA A 378 -0.86 10.42 -12.39
CA ALA A 378 -1.26 10.27 -13.79
C ALA A 378 -0.06 10.12 -14.73
N LEU A 379 1.00 10.93 -14.56
CA LEU A 379 2.23 10.82 -15.33
C LEU A 379 2.88 9.44 -15.17
N LEU A 380 2.98 8.94 -13.94
CA LEU A 380 3.56 7.64 -13.64
C LEU A 380 2.74 6.50 -14.23
N MET A 381 1.42 6.53 -14.07
CA MET A 381 0.52 5.53 -14.66
C MET A 381 0.63 5.52 -16.18
N ARG A 382 0.65 6.71 -16.81
CA ARG A 382 0.82 6.82 -18.26
C ARG A 382 2.18 6.29 -18.74
N ALA A 383 3.24 6.55 -17.99
CA ALA A 383 4.57 6.01 -18.31
C ALA A 383 4.58 4.48 -18.30
N GLU A 384 3.89 3.84 -17.35
CA GLU A 384 3.78 2.38 -17.29
C GLU A 384 2.99 1.80 -18.46
N LEU A 385 1.85 2.42 -18.81
CA LEU A 385 1.09 2.02 -19.99
C LEU A 385 1.94 2.18 -21.26
N ARG A 386 2.60 3.32 -21.46
CA ARG A 386 3.48 3.56 -22.61
C ARG A 386 4.62 2.55 -22.70
N LEU A 387 5.22 2.15 -21.57
CA LEU A 387 6.18 1.06 -21.54
C LEU A 387 5.60 -0.27 -22.03
N ALA A 388 4.38 -0.62 -21.60
CA ALA A 388 3.68 -1.82 -22.06
C ALA A 388 3.36 -1.76 -23.56
N HIS A 389 3.03 -0.57 -24.09
CA HIS A 389 2.84 -0.30 -25.52
C HIS A 389 4.15 -0.10 -26.30
N LYS A 390 5.31 -0.33 -25.67
CA LYS A 390 6.66 -0.16 -26.25
C LYS A 390 7.01 1.29 -26.66
N ASP A 391 6.21 2.28 -26.27
CA ASP A 391 6.55 3.70 -26.39
C ASP A 391 7.51 4.11 -25.27
N ARG A 392 8.78 3.74 -25.44
CA ARG A 392 9.84 4.04 -24.47
C ARG A 392 10.17 5.54 -24.43
N THR A 393 9.98 6.25 -25.53
CA THR A 393 10.28 7.69 -25.63
C THR A 393 9.25 8.51 -24.85
N GLY A 394 7.96 8.26 -25.07
CA GLY A 394 6.88 8.92 -24.32
C GLY A 394 6.92 8.56 -22.84
N ALA A 395 7.20 7.29 -22.50
CA ALA A 395 7.40 6.88 -21.12
C ALA A 395 8.58 7.63 -20.45
N ALA A 396 9.72 7.78 -21.14
CA ALA A 396 10.86 8.52 -20.59
C ALA A 396 10.57 10.01 -20.37
N ALA A 397 9.75 10.62 -21.23
CA ALA A 397 9.27 11.99 -21.07
C ALA A 397 8.40 12.12 -19.80
N ASP A 398 7.43 11.23 -19.63
CA ASP A 398 6.53 11.23 -18.46
C ASP A 398 7.29 11.00 -17.14
N VAL A 399 8.21 10.03 -17.12
CA VAL A 399 9.06 9.76 -15.94
C VAL A 399 9.92 10.98 -15.61
N THR A 400 10.42 11.70 -16.62
CA THR A 400 11.20 12.93 -16.42
C THR A 400 10.34 14.06 -15.87
N ALA A 401 9.12 14.24 -16.37
CA ALA A 401 8.17 15.22 -15.86
C ALA A 401 7.78 14.90 -14.40
N ALA A 402 7.45 13.65 -14.10
CA ALA A 402 7.14 13.20 -12.74
C ALA A 402 8.33 13.42 -11.78
N ASN A 403 9.55 13.11 -12.21
CA ASN A 403 10.75 13.31 -11.41
C ASN A 403 10.98 14.77 -11.01
N ALA A 404 10.55 15.73 -11.83
CA ALA A 404 10.68 17.15 -11.52
C ALA A 404 9.69 17.64 -10.44
N LEU A 405 8.68 16.83 -10.10
CA LEU A 405 7.59 17.19 -9.18
C LEU A 405 7.71 16.50 -7.81
N VAL A 406 8.43 15.39 -7.73
CA VAL A 406 8.55 14.62 -6.49
C VAL A 406 9.59 15.19 -5.53
N SER A 407 9.34 15.04 -4.24
CA SER A 407 10.33 15.38 -3.21
C SER A 407 11.41 14.32 -3.11
N ALA A 408 12.65 14.77 -2.85
CA ALA A 408 13.79 13.89 -2.63
C ALA A 408 13.51 12.93 -1.47
N GLY A 409 13.81 11.65 -1.68
CA GLY A 409 13.57 10.59 -0.70
C GLY A 409 12.12 10.14 -0.54
N SER A 410 11.16 10.66 -1.32
CA SER A 410 9.78 10.16 -1.29
C SER A 410 9.63 8.73 -1.85
N THR A 411 8.54 8.04 -1.52
CA THR A 411 8.21 6.73 -2.11
C THR A 411 8.03 6.83 -3.63
N GLN A 412 7.49 7.94 -4.13
CA GLN A 412 7.37 8.21 -5.57
C GLN A 412 8.74 8.34 -6.24
N ALA A 413 9.71 9.02 -5.62
CA ALA A 413 11.10 9.08 -6.12
C ALA A 413 11.73 7.68 -6.23
N ARG A 414 11.47 6.79 -5.27
CA ARG A 414 11.91 5.39 -5.35
C ARG A 414 11.23 4.62 -6.49
N ALA A 415 9.93 4.84 -6.73
CA ALA A 415 9.22 4.22 -7.85
C ALA A 415 9.76 4.70 -9.20
N ILE A 416 10.02 6.01 -9.34
CA ILE A 416 10.65 6.64 -10.51
C ILE A 416 12.04 6.06 -10.78
N ALA A 417 12.83 5.79 -9.74
CA ALA A 417 14.13 5.13 -9.90
C ALA A 417 13.99 3.76 -10.59
N GLY A 418 12.99 2.96 -10.21
CA GLY A 418 12.68 1.69 -10.88
C GLY A 418 12.27 1.86 -12.34
N LEU A 419 11.51 2.91 -12.67
CA LEU A 419 11.12 3.24 -14.04
C LEU A 419 12.34 3.65 -14.89
N TYR A 420 13.26 4.46 -14.36
CA TYR A 420 14.50 4.78 -15.06
C TYR A 420 15.34 3.55 -15.39
N ILE A 421 15.41 2.57 -14.48
CA ILE A 421 16.10 1.30 -14.73
C ILE A 421 15.41 0.53 -15.87
N ARG A 422 14.07 0.44 -15.87
CA ARG A 422 13.31 -0.20 -16.97
C ARG A 422 13.47 0.52 -18.31
N LEU A 423 13.80 1.81 -18.29
CA LEU A 423 14.07 2.66 -19.44
C LEU A 423 15.55 2.65 -19.89
N ASP A 424 16.36 1.73 -19.36
CA ASP A 424 17.81 1.63 -19.62
C ASP A 424 18.59 2.91 -19.21
N GLN A 425 18.11 3.62 -18.19
CA GLN A 425 18.73 4.85 -17.65
C GLN A 425 19.16 4.68 -16.17
N PRO A 426 19.94 3.65 -15.81
CA PRO A 426 20.27 3.36 -14.40
C PRO A 426 21.02 4.50 -13.69
N ALA A 427 21.81 5.30 -14.42
CA ALA A 427 22.49 6.46 -13.86
C ALA A 427 21.53 7.51 -13.28
N ARG A 428 20.34 7.69 -13.87
CA ARG A 428 19.32 8.63 -13.36
C ARG A 428 18.60 8.11 -12.12
N ALA A 429 18.61 6.80 -11.90
CA ALA A 429 18.01 6.17 -10.73
C ALA A 429 18.86 6.34 -9.46
N LEU A 430 20.18 6.43 -9.60
CA LEU A 430 21.12 6.48 -8.46
C LEU A 430 20.88 7.63 -7.47
N PRO A 431 20.75 8.91 -7.88
CA PRO A 431 20.52 10.00 -6.92
C PRO A 431 19.22 9.82 -6.15
N LEU A 432 18.15 9.34 -6.81
CA LEU A 432 16.86 9.06 -6.17
C LEU A 432 16.95 7.97 -5.11
N LEU A 433 17.70 6.91 -5.40
CA LEU A 433 17.95 5.81 -4.45
C LEU A 433 18.85 6.25 -3.30
N ASP A 434 19.85 7.11 -3.58
CA ASP A 434 20.73 7.68 -2.55
C ASP A 434 19.97 8.59 -1.59
N ASP A 435 19.10 9.47 -2.10
CA ASP A 435 18.20 10.32 -1.31
C ASP A 435 17.27 9.48 -0.44
N TRP A 436 16.63 8.46 -1.03
CA TRP A 436 15.71 7.60 -0.31
C TRP A 436 16.44 6.79 0.78
N ILE A 437 17.52 6.10 0.47
CA ILE A 437 18.25 5.28 1.46
C ILE A 437 18.76 6.12 2.64
N ARG A 438 19.09 7.40 2.43
CA ARG A 438 19.55 8.30 3.50
C ARG A 438 18.51 8.55 4.59
N VAL A 439 17.23 8.67 4.22
CA VAL A 439 16.16 9.03 5.17
C VAL A 439 15.28 7.84 5.58
N HIS A 440 15.50 6.66 4.98
CA HIS A 440 14.74 5.42 5.21
C HIS A 440 15.54 4.30 5.91
N GLY A 441 16.38 4.66 6.89
CA GLY A 441 17.28 3.71 7.58
C GLY A 441 16.61 2.58 8.37
N GLN A 442 15.32 2.71 8.71
CA GLN A 442 14.51 1.68 9.38
C GLN A 442 13.24 1.31 8.60
N ASP A 443 13.21 1.60 7.30
CA ASP A 443 12.06 1.34 6.45
C ASP A 443 11.98 -0.14 6.03
N ALA A 444 10.78 -0.71 5.94
CA ALA A 444 10.59 -2.08 5.49
C ALA A 444 11.16 -2.35 4.08
N MET A 445 11.15 -1.34 3.21
CA MET A 445 11.63 -1.40 1.83
C MET A 445 13.14 -1.17 1.70
N LEU A 446 13.88 -1.00 2.80
CA LEU A 446 15.30 -0.68 2.75
C LEU A 446 16.15 -1.74 2.02
N GLY A 447 15.90 -3.03 2.25
CA GLY A 447 16.65 -4.08 1.55
C GLY A 447 16.35 -4.09 0.05
N ALA A 448 15.08 -3.90 -0.33
CA ALA A 448 14.69 -3.75 -1.74
C ALA A 448 15.37 -2.54 -2.40
N ALA A 449 15.38 -1.37 -1.75
CA ALA A 449 16.03 -0.17 -2.28
C ALA A 449 17.54 -0.32 -2.40
N LEU A 450 18.20 -0.95 -1.41
CA LEU A 450 19.62 -1.31 -1.48
C LEU A 450 19.90 -2.23 -2.68
N ASN A 451 19.05 -3.25 -2.89
CA ASN A 451 19.18 -4.13 -4.04
C ASN A 451 18.98 -3.38 -5.36
N THR A 452 17.96 -2.52 -5.47
CA THR A 452 17.73 -1.70 -6.67
C THR A 452 18.93 -0.80 -6.98
N ARG A 453 19.59 -0.24 -5.95
CA ARG A 453 20.81 0.55 -6.13
C ARG A 453 22.01 -0.31 -6.52
N CYS A 454 22.14 -1.50 -5.93
CA CYS A 454 23.15 -2.48 -6.33
C CYS A 454 23.00 -2.84 -7.81
N TRP A 455 21.77 -3.14 -8.23
CA TRP A 455 21.43 -3.45 -9.61
C TRP A 455 21.74 -2.31 -10.57
N ALA A 456 21.31 -1.08 -10.26
CA ALA A 456 21.60 0.08 -11.09
C ALA A 456 23.11 0.33 -11.27
N ARG A 457 23.88 0.21 -10.18
CA ARG A 457 25.35 0.29 -10.20
C ARG A 457 25.99 -0.85 -11.02
N GLY A 458 25.46 -2.07 -10.87
CA GLY A 458 25.87 -3.24 -11.63
C GLY A 458 25.62 -3.07 -13.13
N LEU A 459 24.43 -2.63 -13.54
CA LEU A 459 24.11 -2.35 -14.94
C LEU A 459 25.02 -1.27 -15.51
N GLY A 460 25.19 -0.15 -14.80
CA GLY A 460 26.01 0.98 -15.21
C GLY A 460 27.52 0.75 -15.15
N ASN A 461 28.00 -0.39 -14.63
CA ASN A 461 29.42 -0.65 -14.37
C ASN A 461 30.08 0.44 -13.49
N GLN A 462 29.35 0.96 -12.51
CA GLN A 462 29.76 2.08 -11.68
C GLN A 462 29.82 1.66 -10.21
N MET A 463 30.85 2.11 -9.49
CA MET A 463 30.93 1.95 -8.03
C MET A 463 30.72 0.48 -7.58
N LEU A 464 31.36 -0.47 -8.27
CA LEU A 464 31.09 -1.91 -8.08
C LEU A 464 31.38 -2.40 -6.66
N LYS A 465 32.35 -1.80 -5.96
CA LYS A 465 32.64 -2.14 -4.56
C LYS A 465 31.50 -1.70 -3.63
N GLU A 466 30.92 -0.52 -3.87
CA GLU A 466 29.73 -0.02 -3.18
C GLU A 466 28.50 -0.86 -3.54
N ALA A 467 28.35 -1.24 -4.80
CA ALA A 467 27.28 -2.11 -5.27
C ALA A 467 27.32 -3.46 -4.53
N LEU A 468 28.50 -4.08 -4.43
CA LEU A 468 28.68 -5.34 -3.71
C LEU A 468 28.30 -5.20 -2.22
N ARG A 469 28.62 -4.07 -1.59
CA ARG A 469 28.21 -3.76 -0.21
C ARG A 469 26.69 -3.66 -0.09
N ASP A 470 26.04 -2.98 -1.02
CA ASP A 470 24.58 -2.85 -1.04
C ASP A 470 23.89 -4.20 -1.22
N CYS A 471 24.32 -5.02 -2.19
CA CYS A 471 23.79 -6.36 -2.41
C CYS A 471 23.92 -7.23 -1.16
N ARG A 472 25.10 -7.27 -0.53
CA ARG A 472 25.32 -8.04 0.71
C ARG A 472 24.46 -7.53 1.86
N LYS A 473 24.28 -6.21 1.98
CA LYS A 473 23.43 -5.62 3.03
C LYS A 473 21.95 -5.94 2.80
N ALA A 474 21.49 -5.92 1.55
CA ALA A 474 20.13 -6.31 1.18
C ALA A 474 19.86 -7.79 1.52
N ILE A 475 20.75 -8.70 1.11
CA ILE A 475 20.64 -10.14 1.40
C ILE A 475 20.70 -10.42 2.90
N LYS A 476 21.62 -9.78 3.63
CA LYS A 476 21.70 -9.93 5.09
C LYS A 476 20.40 -9.52 5.79
N ARG A 477 19.69 -8.53 5.24
CA ARG A 477 18.50 -7.95 5.87
C ARG A 477 17.23 -8.73 5.54
N ASP A 478 17.03 -9.05 4.26
CA ASP A 478 15.74 -9.56 3.77
C ASP A 478 15.83 -11.03 3.32
N GLY A 479 17.02 -11.63 3.37
CA GLY A 479 17.29 -13.03 2.98
C GLY A 479 17.78 -13.16 1.54
N GLU A 480 18.07 -14.41 1.14
CA GLU A 480 18.55 -14.79 -0.19
C GLU A 480 17.44 -14.78 -1.26
N ASN A 481 16.80 -13.63 -1.44
CA ASN A 481 15.82 -13.41 -2.51
C ASN A 481 16.50 -13.61 -3.89
N PRO A 482 15.88 -14.33 -4.85
CA PRO A 482 16.46 -14.60 -6.16
C PRO A 482 16.84 -13.34 -6.93
N ASP A 483 16.07 -12.25 -6.81
CA ASP A 483 16.37 -10.99 -7.51
C ASP A 483 17.60 -10.28 -6.90
N TYR A 484 17.92 -10.58 -5.63
CA TYR A 484 19.07 -10.02 -4.93
C TYR A 484 20.33 -10.83 -5.24
N LEU A 485 20.17 -12.15 -5.35
CA LEU A 485 21.20 -13.05 -5.84
C LEU A 485 21.55 -12.77 -7.30
N ASP A 486 20.56 -12.43 -8.14
CA ASP A 486 20.78 -12.00 -9.54
C ASP A 486 21.63 -10.72 -9.61
N SER A 487 21.29 -9.73 -8.78
CA SER A 487 22.05 -8.48 -8.68
C SER A 487 23.48 -8.70 -8.16
N LEU A 488 23.63 -9.58 -7.16
CA LEU A 488 24.94 -9.99 -6.65
C LEU A 488 25.77 -10.70 -7.73
N GLY A 489 25.15 -11.61 -8.49
CA GLY A 489 25.77 -12.32 -9.60
C GLY A 489 26.32 -11.36 -10.65
N LEU A 490 25.55 -10.35 -11.03
CA LEU A 490 25.97 -9.32 -11.99
C LEU A 490 27.14 -8.49 -11.47
N VAL A 491 27.09 -8.03 -10.22
CA VAL A 491 28.18 -7.23 -9.65
C VAL A 491 29.46 -8.05 -9.50
N GLN A 492 29.36 -9.32 -9.07
CA GLN A 492 30.51 -10.22 -8.97
C GLN A 492 31.10 -10.54 -10.35
N LEU A 493 30.26 -10.73 -11.37
CA LEU A 493 30.69 -10.91 -12.76
C LEU A 493 31.55 -9.73 -13.22
N ARG A 494 31.11 -8.50 -12.95
CA ARG A 494 31.84 -7.30 -13.34
C ARG A 494 33.12 -7.07 -12.53
N LEU A 495 33.16 -7.53 -11.28
CA LEU A 495 34.37 -7.51 -10.46
C LEU A 495 35.39 -8.58 -10.85
N GLY A 496 35.03 -9.51 -11.75
CA GLY A 496 35.88 -10.65 -12.12
C GLY A 496 35.87 -11.80 -11.10
N HIS A 497 34.99 -11.75 -10.11
CA HIS A 497 34.81 -12.79 -9.11
C HIS A 497 33.89 -13.89 -9.66
N PHE A 498 34.39 -14.63 -10.65
CA PHE A 498 33.55 -15.52 -11.45
C PHE A 498 32.97 -16.70 -10.66
N ALA A 499 33.71 -17.27 -9.71
CA ALA A 499 33.22 -18.37 -8.89
C ALA A 499 32.01 -17.93 -8.03
N GLU A 500 32.10 -16.76 -7.40
CA GLU A 500 31.02 -16.19 -6.62
C GLU A 500 29.84 -15.73 -7.48
N SER A 501 30.12 -15.24 -8.69
CA SER A 501 29.09 -14.88 -9.68
C SER A 501 28.28 -16.11 -10.10
N ILE A 502 28.95 -17.20 -10.48
CA ILE A 502 28.32 -18.48 -10.85
C ILE A 502 27.44 -18.98 -9.71
N LYS A 503 27.99 -19.03 -8.48
CA LYS A 503 27.24 -19.48 -7.30
C LYS A 503 25.98 -18.65 -7.07
N ALA A 504 26.07 -17.33 -7.14
CA ALA A 504 24.92 -16.45 -6.92
C ALA A 504 23.84 -16.66 -7.99
N TYR A 505 24.21 -16.77 -9.27
CA TYR A 505 23.26 -17.04 -10.34
C TYR A 505 22.63 -18.43 -10.24
N GLU A 506 23.38 -19.46 -9.88
CA GLU A 506 22.86 -20.82 -9.68
C GLU A 506 21.85 -20.86 -8.53
N GLN A 507 22.15 -20.18 -7.41
CA GLN A 507 21.20 -20.05 -6.29
C GLN A 507 19.94 -19.28 -6.69
N ALA A 508 20.06 -18.23 -7.52
CA ALA A 508 18.92 -17.48 -8.03
C ALA A 508 18.04 -18.37 -8.94
N LEU A 509 18.66 -19.09 -9.88
CA LEU A 509 17.98 -19.96 -10.84
C LEU A 509 17.39 -21.23 -10.20
N ALA A 510 17.96 -21.70 -9.09
CA ALA A 510 17.36 -22.78 -8.31
C ALA A 510 15.99 -22.38 -7.72
N GLN A 511 15.81 -21.09 -7.40
CA GLN A 511 14.53 -20.55 -6.91
C GLN A 511 13.61 -20.07 -8.05
N LYS A 512 14.17 -19.50 -9.12
CA LYS A 512 13.44 -19.03 -10.32
C LYS A 512 14.13 -19.53 -11.60
N PRO A 513 13.79 -20.73 -12.12
CA PRO A 513 14.52 -21.35 -13.25
C PRO A 513 14.41 -20.64 -14.60
N HIS A 514 13.35 -19.84 -14.83
CA HIS A 514 12.99 -19.28 -16.13
C HIS A 514 13.31 -17.77 -16.26
N VAL A 515 14.44 -17.33 -15.71
CA VAL A 515 14.88 -15.92 -15.81
C VAL A 515 16.00 -15.79 -16.84
N ALA A 516 15.66 -15.27 -18.03
CA ALA A 516 16.60 -15.14 -19.14
C ALA A 516 17.86 -14.35 -18.77
N TRP A 517 17.71 -13.24 -18.04
CA TRP A 517 18.84 -12.39 -17.64
C TRP A 517 19.83 -13.11 -16.73
N SER A 518 19.35 -13.74 -15.65
CA SER A 518 20.20 -14.50 -14.73
C SER A 518 20.93 -15.63 -15.45
N ARG A 519 20.24 -16.30 -16.38
CA ARG A 519 20.83 -17.37 -17.17
C ARG A 519 21.88 -16.86 -18.16
N TYR A 520 21.65 -15.70 -18.77
CA TYR A 520 22.63 -15.01 -19.60
C TYR A 520 23.88 -14.63 -18.80
N GLY A 521 23.69 -14.02 -17.63
CA GLY A 521 24.77 -13.67 -16.71
C GLY A 521 25.59 -14.88 -16.24
N LEU A 522 24.93 -15.99 -15.93
CA LEU A 522 25.58 -17.27 -15.63
C LEU A 522 26.45 -17.76 -16.79
N GLY A 523 25.92 -17.72 -18.01
CA GLY A 523 26.65 -18.09 -19.21
C GLY A 523 27.91 -17.25 -19.42
N LEU A 524 27.80 -15.92 -19.23
CA LEU A 524 28.96 -15.02 -19.28
C LEU A 524 29.98 -15.34 -18.18
N ALA A 525 29.54 -15.58 -16.95
CA ALA A 525 30.42 -15.91 -15.83
C ALA A 525 31.20 -17.21 -16.09
N LYS A 526 30.53 -18.25 -16.60
CA LYS A 526 31.13 -19.54 -16.96
C LYS A 526 32.14 -19.41 -18.10
N ILE A 527 31.79 -18.69 -19.18
CA ILE A 527 32.73 -18.45 -20.29
C ILE A 527 33.99 -17.75 -19.77
N ARG A 528 33.83 -16.69 -18.98
CA ARG A 528 34.96 -15.92 -18.44
C ARG A 528 35.77 -16.66 -17.39
N SER A 529 35.21 -17.70 -16.76
CA SER A 529 35.94 -18.62 -15.89
C SER A 529 36.57 -19.82 -16.62
N GLY A 530 36.50 -19.87 -17.96
CA GLY A 530 37.04 -20.98 -18.77
C GLY A 530 36.10 -22.17 -19.01
N GLN A 531 34.87 -22.14 -18.48
CA GLN A 531 33.84 -23.17 -18.69
C GLN A 531 33.02 -22.89 -19.96
N THR A 532 33.70 -22.79 -21.10
CA THR A 532 33.14 -22.23 -22.34
C THR A 532 31.90 -22.98 -22.85
N ASP A 533 31.92 -24.31 -22.89
CA ASP A 533 30.80 -25.09 -23.45
C ASP A 533 29.56 -25.02 -22.57
N ALA A 534 29.73 -25.12 -21.25
CA ALA A 534 28.65 -24.94 -20.28
C ALA A 534 28.06 -23.53 -20.36
N GLY A 535 28.92 -22.51 -20.48
CA GLY A 535 28.45 -21.14 -20.62
C GLY A 535 27.72 -20.88 -21.93
N LYS A 536 28.16 -21.44 -23.06
CA LYS A 536 27.44 -21.37 -24.35
C LYS A 536 26.06 -22.02 -24.26
N ALA A 537 25.93 -23.15 -23.56
CA ALA A 537 24.64 -23.79 -23.33
C ALA A 537 23.70 -22.87 -22.52
N ASP A 538 24.21 -22.19 -21.50
CA ASP A 538 23.43 -21.23 -20.72
C ASP A 538 23.03 -19.98 -21.54
N LEU A 539 23.91 -19.46 -22.40
CA LEU A 539 23.55 -18.36 -23.33
C LEU A 539 22.45 -18.79 -24.32
N ALA A 540 22.53 -20.01 -24.87
CA ALA A 540 21.51 -20.53 -25.77
C ALA A 540 20.15 -20.68 -25.07
N ALA A 541 20.15 -21.20 -23.83
CA ALA A 541 18.95 -21.32 -23.01
C ALA A 541 18.36 -19.94 -22.64
N ALA A 542 19.21 -18.94 -22.36
CA ALA A 542 18.77 -17.57 -22.14
C ALA A 542 18.08 -16.99 -23.38
N ARG A 543 18.65 -17.20 -24.58
CA ARG A 543 18.06 -16.75 -25.85
C ARG A 543 16.73 -17.43 -26.17
N ALA A 544 16.56 -18.69 -25.76
CA ALA A 544 15.29 -19.40 -25.91
C ALA A 544 14.18 -18.81 -25.02
N LEU A 545 14.53 -18.20 -23.89
CA LEU A 545 13.58 -17.51 -23.00
C LEU A 545 13.29 -16.07 -23.46
N ASP A 546 14.30 -15.37 -23.97
CA ASP A 546 14.20 -13.99 -24.46
C ASP A 546 15.12 -13.80 -25.68
N PRO A 547 14.57 -13.76 -26.91
CA PRO A 547 15.35 -13.57 -28.13
C PRO A 547 16.13 -12.24 -28.19
N GLU A 548 15.68 -11.22 -27.44
CA GLU A 548 16.28 -9.87 -27.42
C GLU A 548 17.35 -9.72 -26.32
N ILE A 549 17.66 -10.79 -25.58
CA ILE A 549 18.52 -10.73 -24.39
C ILE A 549 19.92 -10.17 -24.70
N GLU A 550 20.50 -10.57 -25.83
CA GLU A 550 21.84 -10.14 -26.26
C GLU A 550 21.87 -8.66 -26.64
N ALA A 551 20.85 -8.19 -27.38
CA ALA A 551 20.72 -6.78 -27.73
C ALA A 551 20.56 -5.90 -26.49
N ARG A 552 19.78 -6.38 -25.50
CA ARG A 552 19.61 -5.68 -24.21
C ARG A 552 20.90 -5.69 -23.40
N ALA A 553 21.58 -6.84 -23.27
CA ALA A 553 22.83 -6.96 -22.52
C ALA A 553 23.96 -6.12 -23.13
N ALA A 554 24.03 -6.03 -24.46
CA ALA A 554 25.01 -5.22 -25.18
C ALA A 554 24.91 -3.72 -24.86
N ARG A 555 23.72 -3.18 -24.57
CA ARG A 555 23.54 -1.78 -24.12
C ARG A 555 24.29 -1.47 -22.83
N TYR A 556 24.57 -2.50 -22.03
CA TYR A 556 25.33 -2.41 -20.80
C TYR A 556 26.79 -2.90 -20.98
N GLY A 557 27.23 -3.25 -22.18
CA GLY A 557 28.56 -3.83 -22.41
C GLY A 557 28.72 -5.23 -21.79
N LEU A 558 27.63 -5.99 -21.65
CA LEU A 558 27.66 -7.37 -21.19
C LEU A 558 27.62 -8.30 -22.41
N THR A 559 28.79 -8.65 -22.94
CA THR A 559 28.93 -9.54 -24.10
C THR A 559 29.85 -10.72 -23.79
N ALA A 560 29.74 -11.77 -24.61
CA ALA A 560 30.58 -12.96 -24.52
C ALA A 560 32.04 -12.72 -24.94
N ALA A 561 32.35 -11.58 -25.59
CA ALA A 561 33.67 -11.28 -26.14
C ALA A 561 34.72 -10.82 -25.10
N GLY A 562 34.38 -10.81 -23.81
CA GLY A 562 35.20 -10.18 -22.76
C GLY A 562 34.94 -8.67 -22.65
N PRO A 563 35.53 -7.97 -21.66
CA PRO A 563 35.43 -6.52 -21.54
C PRO A 563 36.06 -5.79 -22.73
#